data_AF-A0AAE2JPD2-F1
#
_entry.id   AF-A0AAE2JPD2-F1
#
_cell.length_a   1.000
_cell.length_b   1.000
_cell.length_c   1.000
_cell.angle_alpha   90.00
_cell.angle_beta   90.00
_cell.angle_gamma   90.00
#
_symmetry.space_group_name_H-M   'P 1'
#
loop_
_entity.id
_entity.type
_entity.pdbx_description
1 polymer ?
#
loop_
_entity_poly.entity_id
_entity_poly.type
_entity_poly.pdbx_seq_one_letter_code
_entity_poly.pdbx_strand_id
1 'polypeptide(L)'
;MATINVRIDDAIKMTADEVLKNLDVSQTQAITAFYQYIAENKKLPFTALMSFKTQDDLLKTFNDILSEALAIALNLQVWINKSDIIDGKIIQKYYRRLDSYYSSAKEQLNFLESRTKAAQVLNALNKILTVIVDFSNFGYGYEQVKISHPEKKEFESSLFDFENRLKDSL
;
A
#
# COMPACT_ATOMS: atom_id res chain seq x y z
N MET A 1 4.02 -20.17 44.25
CA MET A 1 3.16 -19.48 43.27
C MET A 1 3.82 -18.16 42.91
N ALA A 2 3.87 -17.81 41.64
CA ALA A 2 4.36 -16.52 41.18
C ALA A 2 3.17 -15.62 40.85
N THR A 3 3.27 -14.32 41.12
CA THR A 3 2.23 -13.33 40.82
C THR A 3 2.67 -12.48 39.64
N ILE A 4 1.77 -12.26 38.69
CA ILE A 4 2.02 -11.45 37.49
C ILE A 4 1.04 -10.27 37.53
N ASN A 5 1.59 -9.05 37.49
CA ASN A 5 0.82 -7.81 37.37
C ASN A 5 1.07 -7.22 35.98
N VAL A 6 0.01 -7.01 35.20
CA VAL A 6 0.09 -6.47 33.83
C VAL A 6 -0.76 -5.22 33.74
N ARG A 7 -0.24 -4.19 33.05
CA ARG A 7 -1.02 -3.04 32.62
C ARG A 7 -1.44 -3.26 31.16
N ILE A 8 -2.72 -3.10 30.91
CA ILE A 8 -3.37 -3.29 29.61
C ILE A 8 -4.39 -2.17 29.44
N ASP A 9 -4.64 -1.76 28.19
CA ASP A 9 -5.70 -0.82 27.85
C ASP A 9 -7.09 -1.36 28.23
N ASP A 10 -7.95 -0.49 28.77
CA ASP A 10 -9.27 -0.88 29.28
C ASP A 10 -10.18 -1.44 28.18
N ALA A 11 -10.13 -0.88 26.95
CA ALA A 11 -10.97 -1.35 25.85
C ALA A 11 -10.51 -2.74 25.36
N ILE A 12 -9.19 -2.97 25.31
CA ILE A 12 -8.64 -4.28 24.96
C ILE A 12 -9.01 -5.31 26.03
N LYS A 13 -8.88 -4.96 27.32
CA LYS A 13 -9.25 -5.85 28.43
C LYS A 13 -10.72 -6.26 28.34
N MET A 14 -11.63 -5.31 28.15
CA MET A 14 -13.07 -5.60 28.05
C MET A 14 -13.38 -6.58 26.90
N THR A 15 -12.81 -6.32 25.73
CA THR A 15 -13.02 -7.16 24.54
C THR A 15 -12.46 -8.57 24.77
N ALA A 16 -11.25 -8.67 25.33
CA ALA A 16 -10.63 -9.96 25.65
C ALA A 16 -11.43 -10.75 26.69
N ASP A 17 -11.94 -10.09 27.73
CA ASP A 17 -12.75 -10.72 28.78
C ASP A 17 -14.05 -11.31 28.23
N GLU A 18 -14.70 -10.62 27.29
CA GLU A 18 -15.90 -11.10 26.61
C GLU A 18 -15.62 -12.35 25.77
N VAL A 19 -14.53 -12.33 24.98
CA VAL A 19 -14.11 -13.48 24.18
C VAL A 19 -13.75 -14.68 25.05
N LEU A 20 -12.99 -14.46 26.13
CA LEU A 20 -12.62 -15.50 27.08
C LEU A 20 -13.83 -16.14 27.74
N LYS A 21 -14.84 -15.34 28.09
CA LYS A 21 -16.11 -15.82 28.63
C LYS A 21 -16.86 -16.70 27.62
N ASN A 22 -16.86 -16.33 26.34
CA ASN A 22 -17.49 -17.12 25.28
C ASN A 22 -16.77 -18.47 25.05
N LEU A 23 -15.48 -18.53 25.37
CA LEU A 23 -14.66 -19.75 25.26
C LEU A 23 -14.65 -20.59 26.55
N ASP A 24 -15.35 -20.16 27.60
CA ASP A 24 -15.36 -20.76 28.95
C ASP A 24 -13.95 -20.89 29.57
N VAL A 25 -13.08 -19.91 29.30
CA VAL A 25 -11.71 -19.86 29.81
C VAL A 25 -11.54 -18.64 30.71
N SER A 26 -11.00 -18.83 31.92
CA SER A 26 -10.64 -17.70 32.78
C SER A 26 -9.36 -16.99 32.32
N GLN A 27 -9.24 -15.71 32.65
CA GLN A 27 -8.01 -14.93 32.40
C GLN A 27 -6.76 -15.64 32.95
N THR A 28 -6.84 -16.19 34.16
CA THR A 28 -5.73 -16.90 34.80
C THR A 28 -5.33 -18.13 33.98
N GLN A 29 -6.30 -18.94 33.54
CA GLN A 29 -6.01 -20.13 32.71
C GLN A 29 -5.37 -19.74 31.38
N ALA A 30 -5.86 -18.70 30.72
CA ALA A 30 -5.29 -18.21 29.45
C ALA A 30 -3.83 -17.77 29.63
N ILE A 31 -3.53 -16.99 30.68
CA ILE A 31 -2.17 -16.52 30.98
C ILE A 31 -1.28 -17.71 31.35
N THR A 32 -1.75 -18.64 32.19
CA THR A 32 -0.99 -19.84 32.55
C THR A 32 -0.65 -20.69 31.33
N ALA A 33 -1.61 -20.94 30.44
CA ALA A 33 -1.38 -21.69 29.22
C ALA A 33 -0.37 -21.01 28.30
N PHE A 34 -0.40 -19.68 28.18
CA PHE A 34 0.57 -18.90 27.43
C PHE A 34 2.00 -19.07 27.96
N TYR A 35 2.20 -18.94 29.27
CA TYR A 35 3.52 -19.15 29.89
C TYR A 35 4.00 -20.59 29.76
N GLN A 36 3.10 -21.56 29.92
CA GLN A 36 3.41 -22.98 29.76
C GLN A 36 3.88 -23.29 28.33
N TYR A 37 3.19 -22.74 27.32
CA TYR A 37 3.59 -22.91 25.93
C TYR A 37 5.01 -22.38 25.68
N ILE A 38 5.33 -21.18 26.16
CA ILE A 38 6.68 -20.58 26.00
C ILE A 38 7.74 -21.44 26.70
N ALA A 39 7.44 -21.91 27.91
CA ALA A 39 8.36 -22.74 28.68
C ALA A 39 8.68 -24.06 27.97
N GLU A 40 7.68 -24.70 27.38
CA GLU A 40 7.79 -25.99 26.69
C GLU A 40 8.37 -25.87 25.28
N ASN A 41 7.89 -24.91 24.49
CA ASN A 41 8.18 -24.80 23.05
C ASN A 41 9.30 -23.81 22.71
N LYS A 42 9.79 -23.04 23.68
CA LYS A 42 10.83 -22.00 23.53
C LYS A 42 10.53 -20.96 22.44
N LYS A 43 9.26 -20.79 22.10
CA LYS A 43 8.76 -19.85 21.09
C LYS A 43 7.38 -19.33 21.49
N LEU A 44 6.95 -18.23 20.89
CA LEU A 44 5.59 -17.70 21.10
C LEU A 44 4.56 -18.57 20.35
N PRO A 45 3.35 -18.79 20.92
CA PRO A 45 2.28 -19.58 20.31
C PRO A 45 1.63 -18.91 19.10
N PHE A 46 1.90 -17.61 18.93
CA PHE A 46 1.58 -16.85 17.75
C PHE A 46 2.88 -16.31 17.16
N THR A 47 2.97 -16.27 15.84
CA THR A 47 3.90 -15.36 15.18
C THR A 47 3.37 -13.98 15.45
N ALA A 48 3.92 -13.29 16.45
CA ALA A 48 3.71 -11.86 16.53
C ALA A 48 4.26 -11.32 15.21
N LEU A 49 3.39 -10.95 14.29
CA LEU A 49 3.73 -9.93 13.30
C LEU A 49 3.91 -8.64 14.12
N MET A 50 4.98 -8.59 14.91
CA MET A 50 5.56 -7.37 15.44
C MET A 50 6.19 -6.67 14.23
N SER A 51 5.34 -6.22 13.32
CA SER A 51 5.54 -4.87 12.83
C SER A 51 4.45 -4.06 13.51
N PHE A 52 4.70 -3.63 14.75
CA PHE A 52 4.27 -2.28 15.11
C PHE A 52 5.03 -1.39 14.12
N LYS A 53 4.56 -1.30 12.88
CA LYS A 53 5.07 -0.33 11.94
C LYS A 53 4.73 0.99 12.62
N THR A 54 5.76 1.68 13.08
CA THR A 54 5.60 3.05 13.53
C THR A 54 4.96 3.85 12.39
N GLN A 55 4.36 4.99 12.69
CA GLN A 55 3.86 5.87 11.62
C GLN A 55 4.97 6.17 10.60
N ASP A 56 6.22 6.29 11.06
CA ASP A 56 7.38 6.44 10.19
C ASP A 56 7.63 5.21 9.28
N ASP A 57 7.49 3.99 9.79
CA ASP A 57 7.63 2.77 8.98
C ASP A 57 6.50 2.62 7.95
N LEU A 58 5.28 3.02 8.31
CA LEU A 58 4.13 3.05 7.39
C LEU A 58 4.33 4.10 6.30
N LEU A 59 4.75 5.31 6.67
CA LEU A 59 5.07 6.38 5.73
C LEU A 59 6.20 5.98 4.79
N LYS A 60 7.26 5.36 5.32
CA LYS A 60 8.35 4.82 4.51
C LYS A 60 7.86 3.77 3.52
N THR A 61 7.08 2.78 3.98
CA THR A 61 6.50 1.75 3.11
C THR A 61 5.64 2.38 2.01
N PHE A 62 4.81 3.37 2.37
CA PHE A 62 3.96 4.10 1.43
C PHE A 62 4.78 4.84 0.37
N ASN A 63 5.83 5.55 0.80
CA ASN A 63 6.73 6.28 -0.09
C ASN A 63 7.56 5.36 -0.99
N ASP A 64 7.99 4.20 -0.48
CA ASP A 64 8.70 3.18 -1.26
C ASP A 64 7.81 2.64 -2.40
N ILE A 65 6.54 2.33 -2.10
CA ILE A 65 5.55 1.89 -3.11
C ILE A 65 5.37 2.95 -4.21
N LEU A 66 5.25 4.23 -3.82
CA LEU A 66 5.05 5.33 -4.76
C LEU A 66 6.31 5.65 -5.58
N SER A 67 7.49 5.48 -4.99
CA SER A 67 8.77 5.65 -5.69
C SER A 67 8.95 4.58 -6.76
N GLU A 68 8.57 3.33 -6.47
CA GLU A 68 8.52 2.26 -7.46
C GLU A 68 7.51 2.56 -8.57
N ALA A 69 6.32 3.06 -8.22
CA ALA A 69 5.33 3.49 -9.21
C ALA A 69 5.87 4.61 -10.12
N LEU A 70 6.57 5.59 -9.56
CA LEU A 70 7.22 6.67 -10.31
C LEU A 70 8.26 6.13 -11.30
N ALA A 71 9.11 5.19 -10.86
CA ALA A 71 10.09 4.56 -11.74
C ALA A 71 9.42 3.82 -12.91
N ILE A 72 8.30 3.15 -12.67
CA ILE A 72 7.53 2.50 -13.74
C ILE A 72 6.92 3.53 -14.71
N ALA A 73 6.39 4.63 -14.20
CA ALA A 73 5.80 5.68 -15.03
C ALA A 73 6.87 6.43 -15.88
N LEU A 74 8.04 6.73 -15.31
CA LEU A 74 9.19 7.29 -16.04
C LEU A 74 9.68 6.35 -17.15
N ASN A 75 9.76 5.05 -16.87
CA ASN A 75 10.09 4.06 -17.88
C ASN A 75 9.06 4.01 -19.01
N LEU A 76 7.76 4.13 -18.69
CA LEU A 76 6.71 4.23 -19.71
C LEU A 76 6.86 5.51 -20.54
N GLN A 77 7.19 6.64 -19.92
CA GLN A 77 7.44 7.90 -20.63
C GLN A 77 8.52 7.77 -21.70
N VAL A 78 9.61 7.03 -21.42
CA VAL A 78 10.66 6.75 -22.40
C VAL A 78 10.12 6.00 -23.62
N TRP A 79 9.18 5.07 -23.44
CA TRP A 79 8.51 4.39 -24.55
C TRP A 79 7.60 5.35 -25.34
N ILE A 80 6.81 6.16 -24.63
CA ILE A 80 5.91 7.16 -25.22
C ILE A 80 6.67 8.20 -26.04
N ASN A 81 7.87 8.59 -25.61
CA ASN A 81 8.68 9.58 -26.33
C ASN A 81 9.39 8.99 -27.56
N LYS A 82 9.59 7.67 -27.62
CA LYS A 82 10.26 7.00 -28.75
C LYS A 82 9.35 6.75 -29.95
N SER A 83 8.05 6.57 -29.74
CA SER A 83 7.10 6.23 -30.81
C SER A 83 5.72 6.80 -30.53
N ASP A 84 5.00 7.19 -31.58
CA ASP A 84 3.58 7.55 -31.52
C ASP A 84 2.68 6.31 -31.53
N ILE A 85 3.22 5.14 -31.88
CA ILE A 85 2.53 3.86 -31.95
C ILE A 85 3.26 2.86 -31.07
N ILE A 86 2.57 2.31 -30.08
CA ILE A 86 3.13 1.36 -29.12
C ILE A 86 2.25 0.12 -29.09
N ASP A 87 2.87 -1.05 -28.95
CA ASP A 87 2.13 -2.30 -28.74
C ASP A 87 1.24 -2.18 -27.49
N GLY A 88 -0.06 -2.44 -27.67
CA GLY A 88 -1.05 -2.33 -26.61
C GLY A 88 -0.76 -3.24 -25.41
N LYS A 89 -0.11 -4.39 -25.61
CA LYS A 89 0.32 -5.30 -24.54
C LYS A 89 1.40 -4.67 -23.67
N ILE A 90 2.28 -3.84 -24.26
CA ILE A 90 3.30 -3.10 -23.50
C ILE A 90 2.59 -2.12 -22.57
N ILE A 91 1.76 -1.22 -23.11
CA ILE A 91 1.06 -0.23 -22.28
C ILE A 91 0.19 -0.89 -21.21
N GLN A 92 -0.54 -1.96 -21.57
CA GLN A 92 -1.35 -2.70 -20.62
C GLN A 92 -0.53 -3.32 -19.49
N LYS A 93 0.69 -3.81 -19.78
CA LYS A 93 1.60 -4.32 -18.75
C LYS A 93 2.04 -3.21 -17.79
N TYR A 94 2.38 -2.03 -18.30
CA TYR A 94 2.74 -0.88 -17.46
C TYR A 94 1.54 -0.41 -16.62
N TYR A 95 0.36 -0.29 -17.22
CA TYR A 95 -0.88 0.07 -16.54
C TYR A 95 -1.18 -0.88 -15.38
N ARG A 96 -1.19 -2.20 -15.61
CA ARG A 96 -1.48 -3.20 -14.55
C ARG A 96 -0.49 -3.12 -13.39
N ARG A 97 0.79 -2.84 -13.68
CA ARG A 97 1.80 -2.65 -12.63
C ARG A 97 1.52 -1.39 -11.82
N LEU A 98 1.26 -0.27 -12.49
CA LEU A 98 0.92 0.99 -11.82
C LEU A 98 -0.36 0.87 -10.99
N ASP A 99 -1.37 0.19 -11.50
CA ASP A 99 -2.65 -0.06 -10.81
C ASP A 99 -2.48 -0.94 -9.56
N SER A 100 -1.61 -1.94 -9.63
CA SER A 100 -1.23 -2.75 -8.46
C SER A 100 -0.54 -1.90 -7.37
N TYR A 101 0.40 -1.04 -7.75
CA TYR A 101 1.04 -0.13 -6.79
C TYR A 101 0.07 0.92 -6.24
N TYR A 102 -0.82 1.47 -7.07
CA TYR A 102 -1.88 2.37 -6.62
C TYR A 102 -2.80 1.69 -5.60
N SER A 103 -3.26 0.48 -5.90
CA SER A 103 -4.13 -0.29 -4.99
C SER A 103 -3.43 -0.57 -3.65
N SER A 104 -2.16 -1.00 -3.72
CA SER A 104 -1.34 -1.24 -2.53
C SER A 104 -1.14 0.03 -1.69
N ALA A 105 -0.81 1.16 -2.32
CA ALA A 105 -0.65 2.45 -1.63
C ALA A 105 -1.97 2.96 -1.02
N LYS A 106 -3.09 2.76 -1.73
CA LYS A 106 -4.43 3.10 -1.25
C LYS A 106 -4.82 2.33 0.01
N GLU A 107 -4.46 1.04 0.09
CA GLU A 107 -4.65 0.25 1.31
C GLU A 107 -3.80 0.79 2.46
N GLN A 108 -2.52 1.10 2.21
CA GLN A 108 -1.61 1.65 3.22
C GLN A 108 -2.08 3.02 3.78
N LEU A 109 -2.71 3.85 2.93
CA LEU A 109 -3.23 5.16 3.33
C LEU A 109 -4.21 5.10 4.51
N ASN A 110 -4.97 4.01 4.65
CA ASN A 110 -5.95 3.84 5.74
C ASN A 110 -5.29 3.74 7.12
N PHE A 111 -4.00 3.39 7.17
CA PHE A 111 -3.26 3.21 8.41
C PHE A 111 -2.43 4.44 8.80
N LEU A 112 -2.36 5.46 7.93
CA LEU A 112 -1.67 6.72 8.20
C LEU A 112 -2.53 7.68 9.04
N GLU A 113 -1.92 8.31 10.03
CA GLU A 113 -2.54 9.35 10.85
C GLU A 113 -2.71 10.68 10.08
N SER A 114 -1.70 11.09 9.31
CA SER A 114 -1.74 12.30 8.48
C SER A 114 -1.96 11.95 7.01
N ARG A 115 -3.24 11.93 6.60
CA ARG A 115 -3.64 11.47 5.26
C ARG A 115 -3.60 12.53 4.18
N THR A 116 -3.58 13.82 4.51
CA THR A 116 -3.82 14.89 3.52
C THR A 116 -2.76 14.91 2.44
N LYS A 117 -1.47 14.94 2.82
CA LYS A 117 -0.36 14.95 1.84
C LYS A 117 -0.27 13.61 1.10
N ALA A 118 -0.32 12.49 1.83
CA ALA A 118 -0.28 11.16 1.25
C ALA A 118 -1.41 10.93 0.22
N ALA A 119 -2.63 11.39 0.51
CA ALA A 119 -3.76 11.31 -0.41
C ALA A 119 -3.55 12.18 -1.66
N GLN A 120 -2.93 13.36 -1.54
CA GLN A 120 -2.60 14.20 -2.70
C GLN A 120 -1.62 13.51 -3.64
N VAL A 121 -0.59 12.86 -3.09
CA VAL A 121 0.39 12.10 -3.89
C VAL A 121 -0.29 10.91 -4.58
N LEU A 122 -1.12 10.17 -3.85
CA LEU A 122 -1.87 9.05 -4.40
C LEU A 122 -2.86 9.48 -5.51
N ASN A 123 -3.49 10.64 -5.36
CA ASN A 123 -4.37 11.20 -6.39
C ASN A 123 -3.61 11.58 -7.68
N ALA A 124 -2.37 12.05 -7.57
CA ALA A 124 -1.53 12.31 -8.73
C ALA A 124 -1.14 11.02 -9.46
N LEU A 125 -0.87 9.92 -8.74
CA LEU A 125 -0.71 8.59 -9.36
C LEU A 125 -2.01 8.13 -10.06
N ASN A 126 -3.18 8.35 -9.43
CA ASN A 126 -4.47 8.02 -10.05
C ASN A 126 -4.71 8.82 -11.35
N LYS A 127 -4.26 10.08 -11.38
CA LYS A 127 -4.35 10.91 -12.58
C LYS A 127 -3.51 10.32 -13.72
N ILE A 128 -2.30 9.81 -13.44
CA ILE A 128 -1.50 9.07 -14.43
C ILE A 128 -2.26 7.85 -14.98
N LEU A 129 -2.86 7.05 -14.10
CA LEU A 129 -3.67 5.88 -14.51
C LEU A 129 -4.84 6.29 -15.42
N THR A 130 -5.52 7.38 -15.08
CA THR A 130 -6.63 7.94 -15.86
C THR A 130 -6.17 8.34 -17.26
N VAL A 131 -5.05 9.06 -17.35
CA VAL A 131 -4.48 9.47 -18.65
C VAL A 131 -4.12 8.28 -19.53
N ILE A 132 -3.59 7.19 -18.95
CA ILE A 132 -3.31 5.96 -19.71
C ILE A 132 -4.60 5.32 -20.24
N VAL A 133 -5.66 5.29 -19.43
CA VAL A 133 -6.96 4.75 -19.84
C VAL A 133 -7.57 5.58 -20.97
N ASP A 134 -7.35 6.89 -20.94
CA ASP A 134 -7.84 7.83 -21.96
C ASP A 134 -7.04 7.79 -23.27
N PHE A 135 -5.92 7.05 -23.34
CA PHE A 135 -5.18 6.88 -24.59
C PHE A 135 -6.05 6.22 -25.67
N SER A 136 -5.97 6.78 -26.87
CA SER A 136 -6.67 6.28 -28.04
C SER A 136 -6.32 4.81 -28.32
N ASN A 137 -7.34 3.95 -28.37
CA ASN A 137 -7.25 2.50 -28.58
C ASN A 137 -6.70 1.69 -27.38
N PHE A 138 -6.71 2.22 -26.16
CA PHE A 138 -6.39 1.43 -24.97
C PHE A 138 -7.54 0.47 -24.58
N GLY A 139 -7.23 -0.77 -24.21
CA GLY A 139 -8.14 -1.70 -23.51
C GLY A 139 -9.14 -2.51 -24.37
N TYR A 140 -9.43 -2.13 -25.61
CA TYR A 140 -10.46 -2.79 -26.44
C TYR A 140 -9.94 -3.92 -27.35
N GLY A 141 -8.85 -4.59 -26.96
CA GLY A 141 -8.25 -5.67 -27.78
C GLY A 141 -7.46 -5.20 -28.99
N TYR A 142 -7.19 -3.89 -29.10
CA TYR A 142 -6.30 -3.35 -30.12
C TYR A 142 -4.85 -3.80 -29.88
N GLU A 143 -4.18 -4.23 -30.96
CA GLU A 143 -2.77 -4.61 -30.90
C GLU A 143 -1.84 -3.40 -30.74
N GLN A 144 -2.32 -2.21 -31.10
CA GLN A 144 -1.53 -0.97 -31.07
C GLN A 144 -2.33 0.17 -30.46
N VAL A 145 -1.67 0.92 -29.59
CA VAL A 145 -2.18 2.17 -29.01
C VAL A 145 -1.47 3.32 -29.72
N LYS A 146 -2.26 4.25 -30.24
CA LYS A 146 -1.73 5.45 -30.90
C LYS A 146 -1.82 6.60 -29.91
N ILE A 147 -0.69 7.23 -29.60
CA ILE A 147 -0.62 8.31 -28.63
C ILE A 147 -0.33 9.61 -29.39
N SER A 148 -1.33 10.48 -29.42
CA SER A 148 -1.27 11.82 -30.00
C SER A 148 -0.41 12.76 -29.17
N HIS A 149 0.08 13.84 -29.78
CA HIS A 149 0.88 14.85 -29.10
C HIS A 149 0.21 15.46 -27.86
N PRO A 150 -1.11 15.78 -27.86
CA PRO A 150 -1.82 16.20 -26.65
C PRO A 150 -1.81 15.17 -25.53
N GLU A 151 -2.05 13.88 -25.84
CA GLU A 151 -2.02 12.79 -24.84
C GLU A 151 -0.62 12.62 -24.24
N LYS A 152 0.44 12.80 -25.03
CA LYS A 152 1.84 12.79 -24.54
C LYS A 152 2.10 13.91 -23.54
N LYS A 153 1.66 15.14 -23.87
CA LYS A 153 1.81 16.30 -22.98
C LYS A 153 1.02 16.14 -21.69
N GLU A 154 -0.20 15.63 -21.76
CA GLU A 154 -1.02 15.37 -20.58
C GLU A 154 -0.37 14.33 -19.67
N PHE A 155 0.20 13.26 -20.25
CA PHE A 155 0.94 12.25 -19.51
C PHE A 155 2.19 12.84 -18.84
N GLU A 156 2.99 13.61 -19.58
CA GLU A 156 4.19 14.29 -19.06
C GLU A 156 3.84 15.26 -17.93
N SER A 157 2.79 16.08 -18.08
CA SER A 157 2.34 16.99 -17.03
C SER A 157 1.86 16.25 -15.78
N SER A 158 1.13 15.14 -15.95
CA SER A 158 0.65 14.32 -14.82
C SER A 158 1.81 13.65 -14.08
N LEU A 159 2.83 13.21 -14.83
CA LEU A 159 4.04 12.63 -14.27
C LEU A 159 4.87 13.65 -13.49
N PHE A 160 5.01 14.86 -14.03
CA PHE A 160 5.68 15.97 -13.35
C PHE A 160 4.98 16.37 -12.04
N ASP A 161 3.64 16.46 -12.04
CA ASP A 161 2.87 16.74 -10.82
C ASP A 161 3.04 15.63 -9.77
N PHE A 162 3.01 14.36 -10.19
CA PHE A 162 3.24 13.22 -9.29
C PHE A 162 4.65 13.23 -8.68
N GLU A 163 5.69 13.46 -9.49
CA GLU A 163 7.07 13.52 -9.03
C GLU A 163 7.28 14.64 -7.99
N ASN A 164 6.74 15.83 -8.24
CA ASN A 164 6.89 16.96 -7.32
C ASN A 164 6.17 16.71 -5.99
N ARG A 165 4.93 16.21 -6.03
CA ARG A 165 4.17 15.90 -4.81
C ARG A 165 4.87 14.82 -3.98
N LEU A 166 5.47 13.82 -4.63
CA LEU A 166 6.20 12.77 -3.93
C LEU A 166 7.44 13.34 -3.22
N LYS A 167 8.19 14.23 -3.87
CA LYS A 167 9.34 14.92 -3.26
C LYS A 167 8.94 15.79 -2.07
N ASP A 168 7.81 16.47 -2.15
CA ASP A 168 7.28 17.33 -1.07
C ASP A 168 6.67 16.52 0.11
N SER A 169 6.54 15.21 -0.05
CA SER A 169 5.98 14.29 0.94
C SER A 169 7.03 13.52 1.76
N LEU A 170 8.29 13.57 1.35
CA LEU A 170 9.47 13.08 2.08
C LEU A 170 9.99 14.16 3.05
#